data_AF-A0A435SQQ1-F1
#
_entry.id   AF-A0A435SQQ1-F1
#
_cell.length_a   1.000
_cell.length_b   1.000
_cell.length_c   1.000
_cell.angle_alpha   90.00
_cell.angle_beta   90.00
_cell.angle_gamma   90.00
#
_symmetry.space_group_name_H-M   'P 1'
#
loop_
_entity.id
_entity.type
_entity.pdbx_description
1 polymer ?
#
loop_
_entity_poly.entity_id
_entity_poly.type
_entity_poly.pdbx_seq_one_letter_code
_entity_poly.pdbx_strand_id
1 'polypeptide(L)' 'MPVELVGKTLPGALPVHLVARDGLDAAGLAPAAIAWARANGFSGEAGRTLVVP' A
#
# COMPACT_ATOMS: atom_id res chain seq x y z
N MET A 1 -12.35 -14.78 -4.59
CA MET A 1 -13.05 -14.05 -3.53
C MET A 1 -13.83 -12.91 -4.18
N PRO A 2 -15.16 -12.86 -4.06
CA PRO A 2 -15.91 -11.66 -4.44
C PRO A 2 -15.56 -10.52 -3.47
N VAL A 3 -15.43 -9.31 -4.01
CA VAL A 3 -15.28 -8.06 -3.25
C VAL A 3 -16.52 -7.21 -3.49
N GLU A 4 -17.06 -6.66 -2.41
CA GLU A 4 -18.20 -5.74 -2.46
C GLU A 4 -17.68 -4.30 -2.45
N LEU A 5 -18.14 -3.48 -3.40
CA LEU A 5 -17.83 -2.05 -3.44
C LEU A 5 -18.89 -1.28 -2.67
N VAL A 6 -18.48 -0.58 -1.62
CA VAL A 6 -19.36 0.25 -0.79
C VAL A 6 -19.13 1.73 -1.11
N GLY A 7 -20.22 2.48 -1.30
CA GLY A 7 -20.16 3.91 -1.65
C GLY A 7 -19.75 4.84 -0.50
N LYS A 8 -19.33 4.30 0.64
CA LYS A 8 -18.89 5.05 1.83
C LYS A 8 -17.76 4.32 2.53
N THR A 9 -16.88 5.07 3.19
CA THR A 9 -15.85 4.50 4.05
C THR A 9 -16.51 3.80 5.24
N LEU A 10 -16.13 2.53 5.46
CA LEU A 10 -16.62 1.75 6.59
C LEU A 10 -15.80 2.05 7.86
N PRO A 11 -16.39 1.90 9.05
CA PRO A 11 -15.63 1.90 10.31
C PRO A 11 -14.53 0.82 10.27
N GLY A 12 -13.28 1.22 10.55
CA GLY A 12 -12.14 0.30 10.52
C GLY A 12 -11.56 0.01 9.13
N ALA A 13 -12.01 0.69 8.08
CA ALA A 13 -11.36 0.58 6.76
C ALA A 13 -9.90 1.03 6.85
N LEU A 14 -9.00 0.19 6.36
CA LEU A 14 -7.57 0.48 6.29
C LEU A 14 -7.25 1.20 4.96
N PRO A 15 -6.32 2.17 4.97
CA PRO A 15 -5.93 2.88 3.75
C PRO A 15 -5.20 1.94 2.78
N VAL A 16 -5.48 2.11 1.49
CA VAL A 16 -4.71 1.50 0.41
C VAL A 16 -3.92 2.60 -0.29
N HIS A 17 -2.60 2.51 -0.24
CA HIS A 17 -1.70 3.46 -0.88
C HIS A 17 -1.25 2.94 -2.24
N LEU A 18 -1.49 3.72 -3.30
CA LEU A 18 -1.01 3.40 -4.64
C LEU A 18 0.46 3.82 -4.75
N VAL A 19 1.33 2.89 -5.15
CA VAL A 19 2.76 3.12 -5.31
C VAL A 19 3.12 2.81 -6.75
N ALA A 20 3.70 3.79 -7.45
CA ALA A 20 4.24 3.59 -8.78
C ALA A 20 5.47 2.66 -8.71
N ARG A 21 5.73 1.92 -9.79
CA ARG A 21 6.94 1.12 -9.92
C ARG A 21 8.18 2.00 -9.69
N ASP A 22 9.07 1.53 -8.83
CA ASP A 22 10.30 2.20 -8.38
C ASP A 22 10.04 3.59 -7.73
N GLY A 23 8.78 3.87 -7.36
CA GLY A 23 8.30 5.16 -6.85
C GLY A 23 8.06 5.21 -5.34
N LEU A 24 8.62 4.27 -4.58
CA LEU A 24 8.38 4.14 -3.14
C LEU A 24 8.70 5.42 -2.36
N ASP A 25 9.79 6.10 -2.72
CA ASP A 25 10.24 7.33 -2.05
C ASP A 25 9.36 8.54 -2.40
N ALA A 26 8.71 8.53 -3.57
CA ALA A 26 7.81 9.58 -4.02
C ALA A 26 6.35 9.36 -3.57
N ALA A 27 6.05 8.21 -2.94
CA ALA A 27 4.69 7.80 -2.58
C ALA A 27 4.11 8.55 -1.36
N GLY A 28 4.89 9.43 -0.71
CA GLY A 28 4.44 10.23 0.43
C GLY A 28 4.08 9.38 1.66
N LEU A 29 4.67 8.19 1.78
CA LEU A 29 4.42 7.28 2.89
C LEU A 29 5.23 7.67 4.13
N ALA A 30 4.76 7.25 5.30
CA ALA A 30 5.52 7.40 6.54
C ALA A 30 6.90 6.70 6.42
N PRO A 31 7.96 7.26 7.03
CA PRO A 31 9.31 6.67 6.94
C PRO A 31 9.38 5.20 7.38
N ALA A 32 8.61 4.82 8.41
CA ALA A 32 8.53 3.44 8.88
C ALA A 32 7.95 2.49 7.82
N ALA A 33 6.95 2.93 7.06
CA ALA A 33 6.36 2.15 5.97
C ALA A 33 7.34 1.97 4.81
N ILE A 34 8.12 3.01 4.47
CA ILE A 34 9.18 2.91 3.45
C ILE A 34 10.26 1.92 3.89
N ALA A 35 10.72 1.99 5.14
CA ALA A 35 11.70 1.06 5.69
C ALA A 35 11.20 -0.39 5.66
N TRP A 36 9.94 -0.61 6.05
CA TRP A 36 9.30 -1.92 5.98
C TRP A 36 9.22 -2.45 4.54
N ALA A 37 8.80 -1.60 3.60
CA ALA A 37 8.71 -1.97 2.19
C ALA A 37 10.06 -2.42 1.61
N ARG A 38 11.14 -1.69 1.92
CA ARG A 38 12.51 -2.07 1.51
C ARG A 38 12.96 -3.38 2.13
N ALA A 39 12.70 -3.59 3.43
CA ALA A 39 13.04 -4.84 4.11
C ALA A 39 12.32 -6.07 3.51
N ASN A 40 11.16 -5.85 2.88
CA ASN A 40 10.37 -6.89 2.22
C ASN A 40 10.57 -6.95 0.69
N GLY A 41 11.54 -6.20 0.15
CA GLY A 41 11.84 -6.18 -1.29
C GLY A 41 10.69 -5.64 -2.15
N PHE A 42 9.85 -4.76 -1.60
CA PHE A 42 8.76 -4.14 -2.33
C PHE A 42 9.20 -2.83 -2.99
N SER A 43 8.98 -2.73 -4.30
CA SER A 43 9.32 -1.55 -5.12
C SER A 43 8.13 -0.97 -5.89
N GLY A 44 6.89 -1.41 -5.63
CA GLY A 44 5.71 -0.94 -6.39
C GLY A 44 5.50 -1.67 -7.73
N GLU A 45 5.95 -2.92 -7.84
CA GLU A 45 5.67 -3.76 -9.01
C GLU A 45 4.15 -3.89 -9.25
N ALA A 46 3.73 -3.80 -10.52
CA ALA A 46 2.31 -3.89 -10.87
C ALA A 46 1.71 -5.22 -10.43
N GLY A 47 0.57 -5.15 -9.73
CA GLY A 47 -0.11 -6.33 -9.19
C GLY A 47 0.49 -6.88 -7.89
N ARG A 48 1.63 -6.32 -7.41
CA ARG A 48 2.20 -6.68 -6.12
C ARG A 48 1.61 -5.81 -5.02
N THR A 49 1.32 -6.43 -3.88
CA THR A 49 0.81 -5.74 -2.68
C THR A 49 1.68 -6.10 -1.48
N LEU A 50 1.89 -5.14 -0.58
CA LEU A 50 2.56 -5.35 0.69
C LEU A 50 1.68 -4.84 1.82
N VAL A 51 1.47 -5.67 2.84
CA VAL A 51 0.79 -5.27 4.08
C VAL A 51 1.80 -4.60 5.00
N VAL A 52 1.41 -3.47 5.59
CA VAL A 52 2.19 -2.74 6.59
C VAL A 52 1.66 -3.06 8.00
N PRO A 53 2.52 -3.13 9.02
CA PRO A 53 2.11 -3.32 10.42
C PRO A 53 1.32 -2.15 11.00
#